data_AF-A0A7L3QRK0-F1
#
_entry.id   AF-A0A7L3QRK0-F1
#
_cell.length_a   1.000
_cell.length_b   1.000
_cell.length_c   1.000
_cell.angle_alpha   90.00
_cell.angle_beta   90.00
_cell.angle_gamma   90.00
#
_symmetry.space_group_name_H-M   'P 1'
#
loop_
_entity.id
_entity.type
_entity.pdbx_description
1 polymer ?
#
loop_
_entity_poly.entity_id
_entity_poly.type
_entity_poly.pdbx_seq_one_letter_code
_entity_poly.pdbx_strand_id
1 'polypeptide(L)'
;MAVVASEAQPEPREPMGEERQQWLRAAVAEALGSTGGSRAELQRCLRVLARPCPGEEAAERGPGDTGEHERALEELGELCESLDNATDFCSLGGLEAVLELLGHPWPPVRAGAARVLGACAQNLPEAQAKALGLGALPALLGGLRGDPDPRVPPAALFAISC
;
A
#
# COMPACT_ATOMS: atom_id res chain seq x y z
N MET A 1 -6.06 62.47 -14.80
CA MET A 1 -6.88 61.31 -14.42
C MET A 1 -5.96 60.27 -13.82
N ALA A 2 -6.04 60.04 -12.51
CA ALA A 2 -5.29 58.97 -11.84
C ALA A 2 -6.30 57.92 -11.38
N VAL A 3 -6.19 56.72 -11.94
CA VAL A 3 -6.97 55.56 -11.52
C VAL A 3 -6.35 55.06 -10.23
N VAL A 4 -7.06 55.22 -9.11
CA VAL A 4 -6.65 54.70 -7.81
C VAL A 4 -6.96 53.21 -7.82
N ALA A 5 -5.93 52.38 -7.81
CA ALA A 5 -6.08 50.94 -7.64
C ALA A 5 -6.65 50.68 -6.24
N SER A 6 -7.83 50.07 -6.19
CA SER A 6 -8.46 49.60 -4.95
C SER A 6 -7.62 48.45 -4.40
N GLU A 7 -6.83 48.73 -3.36
CA GLU A 7 -6.15 47.71 -2.57
C GLU A 7 -7.21 46.89 -1.82
N ALA A 8 -7.60 45.75 -2.39
CA ALA A 8 -8.43 44.78 -1.69
C ALA A 8 -7.60 44.15 -0.56
N GLN A 9 -7.78 44.66 0.65
CA GLN A 9 -7.23 44.03 1.86
C GLN A 9 -7.80 42.61 1.98
N PRO A 10 -6.98 41.59 2.32
CA PRO A 10 -7.49 40.25 2.55
C PRO A 10 -8.45 40.28 3.74
N GLU A 11 -9.70 39.89 3.50
CA GLU A 11 -10.75 39.81 4.51
C GLU A 11 -10.25 39.08 5.78
N PRO A 12 -10.57 39.59 6.98
CA PRO A 12 -10.21 38.91 8.23
C PRO A 12 -10.81 37.50 8.22
N ARG A 13 -9.99 36.48 8.50
CA ARG A 13 -10.48 35.10 8.65
C ARG A 13 -11.36 35.03 9.89
N GLU A 14 -12.67 35.19 9.71
CA GLU A 14 -13.63 35.03 10.79
C GLU A 14 -13.56 33.60 11.36
N PRO A 15 -13.52 33.43 12.69
CA PRO A 15 -13.58 32.11 13.29
C PRO A 15 -14.90 31.43 12.93
N MET A 16 -14.86 30.15 12.56
CA MET A 16 -16.06 29.39 12.22
C MET A 16 -17.11 29.49 13.33
N GLY A 17 -18.37 29.74 12.97
CA GLY A 17 -19.49 29.68 13.92
C GLY A 17 -19.62 28.30 14.57
N GLU A 18 -20.12 28.26 15.81
CA GLU A 18 -20.14 27.06 16.67
C GLU A 18 -20.85 25.86 16.02
N GLU A 19 -21.97 26.11 15.34
CA GLU A 19 -22.72 25.07 14.62
C GLU A 19 -21.90 24.45 13.49
N ARG A 20 -21.14 25.27 12.76
CA ARG A 20 -20.25 24.81 11.68
C ARG A 20 -19.05 24.05 12.25
N GLN A 21 -18.53 24.48 13.39
CA GLN A 21 -17.45 23.75 14.09
C GLN A 21 -17.92 22.38 14.57
N GLN A 22 -19.13 22.29 15.13
CA GLN A 22 -19.71 21.03 15.57
C GLN A 22 -20.01 20.09 14.40
N TRP A 23 -20.59 20.62 13.32
CA TRP A 23 -20.78 19.87 12.08
C TRP A 23 -19.45 19.32 11.53
N LEU A 24 -18.41 20.16 11.46
CA LEU A 24 -17.10 19.74 10.96
C LEU A 24 -16.46 18.68 11.85
N ARG A 25 -16.52 18.84 13.17
CA ARG A 25 -16.00 17.85 14.12
C ARG A 25 -16.71 16.50 14.00
N ALA A 26 -18.04 16.52 13.85
CA ALA A 26 -18.82 15.29 13.66
C ALA A 26 -18.45 14.59 12.34
N ALA A 27 -18.36 15.33 11.24
CA ALA A 27 -17.97 14.79 9.94
C ALA A 27 -16.54 14.23 9.95
N VAL A 28 -15.60 14.91 10.63
CA VAL A 28 -14.21 14.42 10.80
C VAL A 28 -14.19 13.17 11.66
N ALA A 29 -14.94 13.13 12.76
CA ALA A 29 -15.01 11.95 13.63
C ALA A 29 -15.65 10.74 12.92
N GLU A 30 -16.66 10.96 12.09
CA GLU A 30 -17.27 9.92 11.26
C GLU A 30 -16.29 9.41 10.18
N ALA A 31 -15.60 10.33 9.49
CA ALA A 31 -14.59 9.98 8.50
C ALA A 31 -13.41 9.19 9.12
N LEU A 32 -12.92 9.62 10.29
CA LEU A 32 -11.85 8.94 11.03
C LEU A 32 -12.34 7.67 11.76
N GLY A 33 -13.64 7.52 12.01
CA GLY A 33 -14.22 6.32 12.62
C GLY A 33 -14.15 5.09 11.70
N SER A 34 -13.97 5.29 10.40
CA SER A 34 -13.79 4.23 9.40
C SER A 34 -12.43 3.52 9.48
N THR A 35 -11.42 4.12 10.12
CA THR A 35 -10.04 3.62 10.17
C THR A 35 -9.91 2.24 10.87
N GLY A 36 -10.85 1.90 11.76
CA GLY A 36 -10.86 0.61 12.45
C GLY A 36 -11.15 -0.60 11.54
N GLY A 37 -11.83 -0.40 10.41
CA GLY A 37 -12.11 -1.46 9.43
C GLY A 37 -10.84 -1.89 8.70
N SER A 38 -10.06 -0.92 8.24
CA SER A 38 -8.87 -1.12 7.43
C SER A 38 -7.81 -1.99 8.13
N ARG A 39 -7.57 -1.76 9.43
CA ARG A 39 -6.60 -2.58 10.20
C ARG A 39 -7.02 -4.04 10.32
N ALA A 40 -8.32 -4.30 10.49
CA ALA A 40 -8.85 -5.67 10.56
C ALA A 40 -8.71 -6.39 9.20
N GLU A 41 -8.88 -5.65 8.11
CA GLU A 41 -8.69 -6.14 6.74
C GLU A 41 -7.22 -6.46 6.46
N LEU A 42 -6.29 -5.56 6.81
CA LEU A 42 -4.84 -5.82 6.76
C LEU A 42 -4.48 -7.11 7.50
N GLN A 43 -4.96 -7.28 8.75
CA GLN A 43 -4.73 -8.48 9.54
C GLN A 43 -5.37 -9.74 8.93
N ARG A 44 -6.50 -9.61 8.22
CA ARG A 44 -7.12 -10.74 7.52
C ARG A 44 -6.24 -11.17 6.34
N CYS A 45 -5.79 -10.24 5.51
CA CYS A 45 -4.93 -10.55 4.37
C CYS A 45 -3.58 -11.13 4.80
N LEU A 46 -2.94 -10.55 5.82
CA LEU A 46 -1.69 -11.10 6.38
C LEU A 46 -1.86 -12.52 6.94
N ARG A 47 -3.01 -12.85 7.52
CA ARG A 47 -3.32 -14.23 7.93
C ARG A 47 -3.45 -15.20 6.76
N VAL A 48 -3.86 -14.72 5.58
CA VAL A 48 -3.86 -15.54 4.35
C VAL A 48 -2.43 -15.77 3.90
N LEU A 49 -1.61 -14.71 3.83
CA LEU A 49 -0.20 -14.81 3.43
C LEU A 49 0.63 -15.68 4.36
N ALA A 50 0.30 -15.75 5.66
CA ALA A 50 0.96 -16.61 6.63
C ALA A 50 0.66 -18.11 6.45
N ARG A 51 -0.36 -18.48 5.66
CA ARG A 51 -0.62 -19.89 5.32
C ARG A 51 0.38 -20.33 4.26
N PRO A 52 0.83 -21.61 4.26
CA PRO A 52 1.67 -22.14 3.19
C PRO A 52 1.07 -21.79 1.83
N CYS A 53 1.79 -20.97 1.07
CA CYS A 53 1.38 -20.62 -0.28
C CYS A 53 1.61 -21.86 -1.16
N PRO A 54 0.63 -22.27 -1.98
CA PRO A 54 0.79 -23.45 -2.80
C PRO A 54 1.93 -23.28 -3.80
N GLY A 55 2.89 -24.21 -3.78
CA GLY A 55 4.09 -24.19 -4.62
C GLY A 55 3.83 -24.57 -6.08
N GLU A 56 4.91 -24.92 -6.80
CA GLU A 56 4.87 -25.28 -8.24
C GLU A 56 3.86 -26.39 -8.56
N GLU A 57 3.76 -27.41 -7.70
CA GLU A 57 2.84 -28.54 -7.90
C GLU A 57 1.35 -28.14 -7.82
N ALA A 58 1.03 -27.05 -7.14
CA ALA A 58 -0.33 -26.52 -7.09
C ALA A 58 -0.61 -25.55 -8.25
N ALA A 59 0.41 -24.81 -8.69
CA ALA A 59 0.36 -24.01 -9.91
C ALA A 59 0.02 -24.86 -11.16
N GLU A 60 0.52 -26.09 -11.25
CA GLU A 60 0.17 -27.04 -12.32
C GLU A 60 -1.29 -27.51 -12.28
N ARG A 61 -1.95 -27.45 -11.11
CA ARG A 61 -3.37 -27.82 -10.93
C ARG A 61 -4.33 -26.66 -11.23
N GLY A 62 -3.82 -25.49 -11.61
CA GLY A 62 -4.59 -24.29 -11.96
C GLY A 62 -4.75 -23.30 -10.80
N PRO A 63 -5.36 -22.13 -11.04
CA PRO A 63 -5.43 -20.99 -10.11
C PRO A 63 -6.24 -21.23 -8.82
N GLY A 64 -6.78 -22.43 -8.62
CA GLY A 64 -7.68 -22.72 -7.50
C GLY A 64 -7.03 -22.62 -6.12
N ASP A 65 -5.74 -22.98 -6.00
CA ASP A 65 -5.04 -23.02 -4.72
C ASP A 65 -4.36 -21.68 -4.39
N THR A 66 -3.74 -21.01 -5.37
CA THR A 66 -3.07 -19.71 -5.18
C THR A 66 -4.03 -18.51 -5.21
N GLY A 67 -5.28 -18.72 -5.61
CA GLY A 67 -6.26 -17.65 -5.79
C GLY A 67 -6.57 -16.86 -4.51
N GLU A 68 -6.47 -17.49 -3.32
CA GLU A 68 -6.63 -16.76 -2.06
C GLU A 68 -5.47 -15.78 -1.80
N HIS A 69 -4.22 -16.22 -2.02
CA HIS A 69 -3.04 -15.37 -1.86
C HIS A 69 -3.01 -14.24 -2.87
N GLU A 70 -3.35 -14.52 -4.13
CA GLU A 70 -3.43 -13.50 -5.18
C GLU A 70 -4.44 -12.41 -4.83
N ARG A 71 -5.65 -12.79 -4.39
CA ARG A 71 -6.68 -11.83 -3.96
C ARG A 71 -6.26 -11.04 -2.71
N ALA A 72 -5.60 -11.70 -1.76
CA ALA A 72 -5.10 -11.02 -0.56
C ALA A 72 -4.00 -10.00 -0.91
N LEU A 73 -3.13 -10.30 -1.88
CA LEU A 73 -2.10 -9.36 -2.35
C LEU A 73 -2.70 -8.18 -3.13
N GLU A 74 -3.71 -8.43 -3.96
CA GLU A 74 -4.46 -7.36 -4.64
C GLU A 74 -5.10 -6.40 -3.64
N GLU A 75 -5.84 -6.95 -2.67
CA GLU A 75 -6.50 -6.16 -1.63
C GLU A 75 -5.50 -5.41 -0.72
N LEU A 76 -4.36 -6.03 -0.38
CA LEU A 76 -3.30 -5.34 0.36
C LEU A 76 -2.71 -4.17 -0.43
N GLY A 77 -2.60 -4.30 -1.75
CA GLY A 77 -2.13 -3.23 -2.62
C GLY A 77 -3.02 -2.01 -2.53
N GLU A 78 -4.34 -2.22 -2.68
CA GLU A 78 -5.36 -1.16 -2.57
C GLU A 78 -5.38 -0.54 -1.16
N LEU A 79 -5.34 -1.38 -0.10
CA LEU A 79 -5.31 -0.88 1.27
C LEU A 79 -4.08 -0.02 1.54
N CYS A 80 -2.90 -0.41 1.04
CA CYS A 80 -1.64 0.31 1.25
C CYS A 80 -1.50 1.60 0.43
N GLU A 81 -2.45 1.95 -0.45
CA GLU A 81 -2.47 3.28 -1.07
C GLU A 81 -2.72 4.41 -0.04
N SER A 82 -3.30 4.07 1.12
CA SER A 82 -3.40 4.96 2.27
C SER A 82 -2.14 4.91 3.14
N LEU A 83 -1.56 6.06 3.45
CA LEU A 83 -0.36 6.17 4.31
C LEU A 83 -0.60 5.62 5.72
N ASP A 84 -1.80 5.79 6.28
CA ASP A 84 -2.16 5.25 7.59
C ASP A 84 -2.16 3.72 7.55
N ASN A 85 -2.76 3.14 6.51
CA ASN A 85 -2.79 1.69 6.32
C ASN A 85 -1.40 1.12 6.00
N ALA A 86 -0.59 1.80 5.19
CA ALA A 86 0.79 1.41 4.92
C ALA A 86 1.65 1.42 6.18
N THR A 87 1.44 2.41 7.07
CA THR A 87 2.09 2.49 8.38
C THR A 87 1.64 1.31 9.27
N ASP A 88 0.34 1.05 9.33
CA ASP A 88 -0.21 -0.09 10.08
C ASP A 88 0.31 -1.43 9.54
N PHE A 89 0.35 -1.60 8.22
CA PHE A 89 0.89 -2.77 7.54
C PHE A 89 2.35 -3.00 7.91
N CYS A 90 3.18 -1.94 7.90
CA CYS A 90 4.56 -1.99 8.38
C CYS A 90 4.66 -2.44 9.84
N SER A 91 3.79 -1.91 10.71
CA SER A 91 3.75 -2.25 12.14
C SER A 91 3.35 -3.71 12.41
N LEU A 92 2.57 -4.29 11.49
CA LEU A 92 2.09 -5.68 11.57
C LEU A 92 3.10 -6.69 11.00
N GLY A 93 4.28 -6.26 10.55
CA GLY A 93 5.28 -7.12 9.91
C GLY A 93 4.96 -7.45 8.45
N GLY A 94 4.16 -6.61 7.79
CA GLY A 94 3.70 -6.86 6.43
C GLY A 94 4.82 -6.81 5.38
N LEU A 95 5.82 -5.95 5.55
CA LEU A 95 6.96 -5.86 4.64
C LEU A 95 7.75 -7.17 4.61
N GLU A 96 8.03 -7.73 5.78
CA GLU A 96 8.70 -9.03 5.93
C GLU A 96 7.92 -10.14 5.23
N ALA A 97 6.60 -10.18 5.43
CA ALA A 97 5.73 -11.17 4.78
C ALA A 97 5.75 -11.08 3.25
N VAL A 98 5.71 -9.88 2.66
CA VAL A 98 5.73 -9.75 1.18
C VAL A 98 7.12 -9.95 0.58
N LEU A 99 8.19 -9.67 1.34
CA LEU A 99 9.55 -9.91 0.89
C LEU A 99 9.84 -11.39 0.65
N GLU A 100 9.33 -12.27 1.52
CA GLU A 100 9.44 -13.73 1.33
C GLU A 100 8.74 -14.21 0.05
N LEU A 101 7.73 -13.48 -0.42
CA LEU A 101 6.96 -13.82 -1.62
C LEU A 101 7.58 -13.32 -2.93
N LEU A 102 8.59 -12.45 -2.90
CA LEU A 102 9.26 -11.97 -4.12
C LEU A 102 10.01 -13.08 -4.86
N GLY A 103 10.37 -14.17 -4.18
CA GLY A 103 10.99 -15.36 -4.76
C GLY A 103 10.02 -16.54 -4.99
N HIS A 104 8.71 -16.34 -4.84
CA HIS A 104 7.73 -17.41 -4.92
C HIS A 104 7.70 -18.06 -6.32
N PRO A 105 7.53 -19.38 -6.47
CA PRO A 105 7.48 -20.01 -7.80
C PRO A 105 6.36 -19.51 -8.71
N TRP A 106 5.24 -19.08 -8.12
CA TRP A 106 4.08 -18.59 -8.88
C TRP A 106 4.18 -17.11 -9.24
N PRO A 107 4.21 -16.73 -10.54
CA PRO A 107 4.46 -15.35 -10.96
C PRO A 107 3.43 -14.30 -10.49
N PRO A 108 2.11 -14.56 -10.48
CA PRO A 108 1.13 -13.63 -9.90
C PRO A 108 1.42 -13.24 -8.45
N VAL A 109 1.90 -14.20 -7.65
CA VAL A 109 2.28 -13.94 -6.25
C VAL A 109 3.51 -13.04 -6.18
N ARG A 110 4.54 -13.30 -7.00
CA ARG A 110 5.73 -12.41 -7.06
C ARG A 110 5.36 -10.99 -7.49
N ALA A 111 4.56 -10.86 -8.55
CA ALA A 111 4.11 -9.56 -9.06
C ALA A 111 3.24 -8.81 -8.03
N GLY A 112 2.32 -9.52 -7.38
CA GLY A 112 1.48 -8.96 -6.31
C GLY A 112 2.31 -8.48 -5.12
N ALA A 113 3.26 -9.30 -4.65
CA ALA A 113 4.17 -8.94 -3.57
C ALA A 113 4.99 -7.67 -3.88
N ALA A 114 5.53 -7.56 -5.10
CA ALA A 114 6.24 -6.36 -5.53
C ALA A 114 5.31 -5.13 -5.55
N ARG A 115 4.06 -5.26 -6.02
CA ARG A 115 3.08 -4.17 -6.00
C ARG A 115 2.74 -3.71 -4.59
N VAL A 116 2.48 -4.63 -3.66
CA VAL A 116 2.20 -4.29 -2.26
C VAL A 116 3.38 -3.57 -1.62
N LEU A 117 4.61 -4.04 -1.87
CA LEU A 117 5.81 -3.38 -1.37
C LEU A 117 5.93 -1.95 -1.91
N GLY A 118 5.72 -1.75 -3.21
CA GLY A 118 5.72 -0.43 -3.83
C GLY A 118 4.63 0.50 -3.26
N ALA A 119 3.39 0.03 -3.17
CA ALA A 119 2.28 0.80 -2.61
C ALA A 119 2.56 1.22 -1.16
N CYS A 120 3.08 0.29 -0.34
CA CYS A 120 3.45 0.58 1.04
C CYS A 120 4.62 1.56 1.17
N ALA A 121 5.61 1.50 0.29
CA ALA A 121 6.78 2.39 0.32
C ALA A 121 6.51 3.77 -0.29
N GLN A 122 5.49 3.89 -1.15
CA GLN A 122 5.21 5.10 -1.90
C GLN A 122 4.96 6.31 -0.98
N ASN A 123 5.84 7.31 -1.06
CA ASN A 123 5.78 8.52 -0.25
C ASN A 123 5.85 8.29 1.28
N LEU A 124 6.38 7.14 1.73
CA LEU A 124 6.51 6.79 3.14
C LEU A 124 7.98 6.46 3.49
N PRO A 125 8.80 7.46 3.87
CA PRO A 125 10.24 7.30 4.09
C PRO A 125 10.63 6.21 5.09
N GLU A 126 9.84 6.03 6.14
CA GLU A 126 10.04 4.99 7.14
C GLU A 126 9.88 3.58 6.54
N ALA A 127 8.89 3.39 5.67
CA ALA A 127 8.67 2.14 4.96
C ALA A 127 9.77 1.89 3.91
N GLN A 128 10.19 2.92 3.17
CA GLN A 128 11.33 2.83 2.24
C GLN A 128 12.61 2.38 2.97
N ALA A 129 12.94 3.04 4.09
CA ALA A 129 14.12 2.71 4.89
C ALA A 129 14.04 1.28 5.44
N LYS A 130 12.87 0.87 5.94
CA LYS A 130 12.65 -0.49 6.45
C LYS A 130 12.78 -1.53 5.32
N ALA A 131 12.15 -1.31 4.16
CA ALA A 131 12.23 -2.22 3.02
C ALA A 131 13.68 -2.38 2.50
N LEU A 132 14.44 -1.28 2.42
CA LEU A 132 15.86 -1.32 2.07
C LEU A 132 16.68 -2.11 3.11
N GLY A 133 16.43 -1.89 4.40
CA GLY A 133 17.08 -2.61 5.49
C GLY A 133 16.80 -4.12 5.49
N LEU A 134 15.64 -4.53 4.97
CA LEU A 134 15.27 -5.94 4.80
C LEU A 134 15.79 -6.56 3.48
N GLY A 135 16.50 -5.81 2.64
CA GLY A 135 17.06 -6.32 1.40
C GLY A 135 16.09 -6.35 0.21
N ALA A 136 15.07 -5.47 0.20
CA ALA A 136 14.11 -5.41 -0.91
C ALA A 136 14.75 -5.09 -2.27
N LEU A 137 15.69 -4.15 -2.31
CA LEU A 137 16.25 -3.67 -3.57
C LEU A 137 16.96 -4.78 -4.38
N PRO A 138 17.85 -5.61 -3.80
CA PRO A 138 18.41 -6.77 -4.50
C PRO A 138 17.35 -7.74 -5.04
N ALA A 139 16.32 -8.07 -4.26
CA ALA A 139 15.25 -8.98 -4.67
C ALA A 139 14.45 -8.41 -5.85
N LEU A 140 14.07 -7.14 -5.78
CA LEU A 140 13.32 -6.45 -6.84
C LEU A 140 14.16 -6.30 -8.12
N LEU A 141 15.46 -6.00 -8.01
CA LEU A 141 16.35 -5.96 -9.18
C LEU A 141 16.51 -7.33 -9.84
N GLY A 142 16.49 -8.41 -9.05
CA GLY A 142 16.42 -9.78 -9.54
C GLY A 142 15.17 -10.04 -10.37
N GLY A 143 13.99 -9.69 -9.84
CA GLY A 143 12.72 -9.80 -10.55
C GLY A 143 12.66 -8.92 -11.81
N LEU A 144 13.19 -7.71 -11.76
CA LEU A 144 13.22 -6.79 -12.91
C LEU A 144 14.07 -7.34 -14.08
N ARG A 145 15.20 -8.00 -13.79
CA ARG A 145 16.16 -8.44 -14.81
C ARG A 145 15.95 -9.88 -15.28
N GLY A 146 15.50 -10.75 -14.39
CA GLY A 146 15.58 -12.20 -14.58
C GLY A 146 14.26 -12.94 -14.58
N ASP A 147 13.14 -12.29 -14.28
CA ASP A 147 11.86 -12.98 -14.22
C ASP A 147 11.35 -13.33 -15.64
N PRO A 148 11.00 -14.60 -15.92
CA PRO A 148 10.48 -14.99 -17.23
C PRO A 148 9.04 -14.52 -17.48
N ASP A 149 8.29 -14.18 -16.43
CA ASP A 149 6.90 -13.77 -16.56
C ASP A 149 6.80 -12.25 -16.76
N PRO A 150 6.13 -11.78 -17.83
CA PRO A 150 6.08 -10.35 -18.17
C PRO A 150 5.33 -9.49 -17.16
N ARG A 151 4.61 -10.08 -16.19
CA ARG A 151 3.89 -9.35 -15.14
C ARG A 151 4.81 -8.88 -14.01
N VAL A 152 5.92 -9.57 -13.77
CA VAL A 152 6.81 -9.30 -12.62
C VAL A 152 7.70 -8.08 -12.84
N PRO A 153 8.41 -7.90 -13.99
CA PRO A 153 9.31 -6.77 -14.17
C PRO A 153 8.66 -5.38 -14.01
N PRO A 154 7.45 -5.11 -14.55
CA PRO A 154 6.80 -3.82 -14.33
C PRO A 154 6.43 -3.57 -12.87
N ALA A 155 5.99 -4.61 -12.14
CA ALA A 155 5.68 -4.50 -10.71
C ALA A 155 6.94 -4.24 -9.88
N ALA A 156 8.04 -4.92 -10.20
CA ALA A 156 9.33 -4.69 -9.57
C ALA A 156 9.86 -3.28 -9.85
N LEU A 157 9.75 -2.80 -11.09
CA LEU A 157 10.15 -1.43 -11.46
C LEU A 157 9.34 -0.38 -10.71
N PHE A 158 8.02 -0.57 -10.61
CA PHE A 158 7.16 0.29 -9.80
C PHE A 158 7.67 0.37 -8.37
N ALA A 159 7.89 -0.77 -7.71
CA ALA A 159 8.37 -0.81 -6.33
C ALA A 159 9.76 -0.17 -6.15
N ILE A 160 10.67 -0.31 -7.12
CA ILE A 160 11.99 0.33 -7.11
C ILE A 160 11.88 1.86 -7.23
N SER A 161 10.85 2.36 -7.90
CA SER A 161 10.64 3.80 -8.09
C SER A 161 9.99 4.51 -6.90
N CYS A 162 9.47 3.75 -5.93
CA CYS A 162 8.80 4.24 -4.73
C CYS A 162 9.79 4.49 -3.60
#